data_AF-A0A661LXR8-F1
#
_entry.id   AF-A0A661LXR8-F1
#
_cell.length_a   1.000
_cell.length_b   1.000
_cell.length_c   1.000
_cell.angle_alpha   90.00
_cell.angle_beta   90.00
_cell.angle_gamma   90.00
#
_symmetry.space_group_name_H-M   'P 1'
#
loop_
_entity.id
_entity.type
_entity.pdbx_description
1 polymer ?
#
loop_
_entity_poly.entity_id
_entity_poly.type
_entity_poly.pdbx_seq_one_letter_code
_entity_poly.pdbx_strand_id
1 'polypeptide(L)'
;QNARILVLGDVAVEKEVLDSEIVTSGAFLMPAGTILNSRISAKKGVDAAQIGSNESKPCRLQVGIDEGALTQIRELEQRKKKNLEKRDKYMRAAGKLQDFASAMLPEITELAQVQDRGTLRRKELEETLAPGQAEGRKEETAKLRLEIEALEEKIQGAAARLEKLMDLQDRIVAKCEALENRAGEMDAENQALDEDIEGIEEWSRSSVGAALVKVRRKIFPNTEIKGPHGLVRLRVGQENCMIQEKRVAGPEDQEPAWKMRVSGLNI
;
A
#
# COMPACT_ATOMS: atom_id res chain seq x y z
N GLN A 1 12.18 32.20 2.85
CA GLN A 1 12.90 31.27 3.75
C GLN A 1 11.91 30.19 4.21
N ASN A 2 12.38 28.95 4.37
CA ASN A 2 11.59 27.72 4.55
C ASN A 2 10.70 27.37 3.35
N ALA A 3 11.28 27.39 2.15
CA ALA A 3 10.62 26.86 0.96
C ALA A 3 11.06 25.41 0.71
N ARG A 4 10.08 24.55 0.42
CA ARG A 4 10.32 23.22 -0.17
C ARG A 4 9.87 23.29 -1.62
N ILE A 5 10.82 23.15 -2.54
CA ILE A 5 10.60 23.29 -3.98
C ILE A 5 10.84 21.92 -4.63
N LEU A 6 9.85 21.43 -5.37
CA LEU A 6 9.92 20.19 -6.14
C LEU A 6 9.67 20.51 -7.62
N VAL A 7 10.64 20.22 -8.49
CA VAL A 7 10.59 20.60 -9.91
C VAL A 7 11.09 19.45 -10.79
N LEU A 8 10.39 19.13 -11.88
CA LEU A 8 10.82 18.06 -12.80
C LEU A 8 11.90 18.52 -13.80
N GLY A 9 11.98 19.82 -14.08
CA GLY A 9 12.99 20.44 -14.95
C GLY A 9 14.13 21.10 -14.18
N ASP A 10 14.97 21.83 -14.91
CA ASP A 10 16.09 22.56 -14.33
C ASP A 10 15.63 23.72 -13.44
N VAL A 11 16.44 24.05 -12.42
CA VAL A 11 16.17 25.16 -11.50
C VAL A 11 17.31 26.16 -11.60
N ALA A 12 16.99 27.40 -11.98
CA ALA A 12 17.94 28.50 -12.02
C ALA A 12 17.63 29.51 -10.91
N VAL A 13 18.65 29.87 -10.12
CA VAL A 13 18.57 30.90 -9.09
C VAL A 13 19.66 31.93 -9.34
N GLU A 14 19.36 33.21 -9.20
CA GLU A 14 20.33 34.28 -9.51
C GLU A 14 21.17 34.71 -8.31
N LYS A 15 20.52 34.92 -7.16
CA LYS A 15 21.13 35.63 -6.01
C LYS A 15 21.45 34.70 -4.85
N GLU A 16 20.44 34.09 -4.25
CA GLU A 16 20.61 33.39 -2.98
C GLU A 16 19.58 32.28 -2.80
N VAL A 17 20.02 31.16 -2.20
CA VAL A 17 19.15 30.13 -1.63
C VAL A 17 19.49 30.00 -0.15
N LEU A 18 18.52 30.26 0.72
CA LEU A 18 18.72 30.28 2.17
C LEU A 18 17.61 29.49 2.86
N ASP A 19 18.01 28.60 3.79
CA ASP A 19 17.12 27.78 4.60
C ASP A 19 16.02 27.08 3.78
N SER A 20 16.43 26.41 2.69
CA SER A 20 15.49 25.83 1.73
C SER A 20 15.86 24.41 1.34
N GLU A 21 14.86 23.64 0.93
CA GLU A 21 15.01 22.33 0.31
C GLU A 21 14.56 22.41 -1.14
N ILE A 22 15.46 22.10 -2.07
CA ILE A 22 15.19 22.10 -3.50
C ILE A 22 15.47 20.70 -4.04
N VAL A 23 14.45 20.08 -4.64
CA VAL A 23 14.55 18.77 -5.29
C VAL A 23 14.19 18.93 -6.75
N THR A 24 15.13 18.59 -7.63
CA THR A 24 14.98 18.70 -9.07
C THR A 24 15.45 17.45 -9.82
N SER A 25 14.65 17.00 -10.79
CA SER A 25 15.04 15.95 -11.76
C SER A 25 15.90 16.51 -12.91
N GLY A 26 16.13 17.82 -12.92
CA GLY A 26 17.04 18.53 -13.81
C GLY A 26 18.36 18.92 -13.12
N ALA A 27 18.99 19.96 -13.64
CA ALA A 27 20.17 20.59 -13.08
C ALA A 27 19.80 21.76 -12.17
N PHE A 28 20.59 21.99 -11.13
CA PHE A 28 20.51 23.23 -10.34
C PHE A 28 21.60 24.20 -10.78
N LEU A 29 21.22 25.41 -11.18
CA LEU A 29 22.09 26.41 -11.79
C LEU A 29 22.05 27.71 -10.98
N MET A 30 23.20 28.14 -10.46
CA MET A 30 23.35 29.39 -9.74
C MET A 30 24.75 29.98 -9.96
N PRO A 31 25.02 30.55 -11.15
CA PRO A 31 26.37 30.91 -11.59
C PRO A 31 27.01 32.07 -10.81
N ALA A 32 26.23 32.93 -10.14
CA ALA A 32 26.72 34.13 -9.47
C ALA A 32 26.28 34.28 -7.99
N GLY A 33 25.48 33.35 -7.47
CA GLY A 33 24.87 33.44 -6.14
C GLY A 33 25.49 32.56 -5.05
N THR A 34 24.83 32.52 -3.89
CA THR A 34 25.26 31.75 -2.71
C THR A 34 24.16 30.83 -2.18
N ILE A 35 24.51 29.58 -1.88
CA ILE A 35 23.64 28.61 -1.19
C ILE A 35 24.02 28.61 0.29
N LEU A 36 23.05 28.81 1.19
CA LEU A 36 23.27 28.90 2.63
C LEU A 36 22.30 27.96 3.37
N ASN A 37 22.83 27.15 4.31
CA ASN A 37 22.06 26.22 5.15
C ASN A 37 20.91 25.51 4.42
N SER A 38 21.19 24.97 3.23
CA SER A 38 20.15 24.43 2.34
C SER A 38 20.47 23.01 1.90
N ARG A 39 19.42 22.29 1.51
CA ARG A 39 19.49 20.95 0.94
C ARG A 39 19.10 21.02 -0.53
N ILE A 40 20.02 20.64 -1.41
CA ILE A 40 19.78 20.64 -2.85
C ILE A 40 19.94 19.21 -3.37
N SER A 41 18.93 18.71 -4.06
CA SER A 41 18.93 17.42 -4.74
C SER A 41 18.71 17.66 -6.22
N ALA A 42 19.69 17.32 -7.05
CA ALA A 42 19.66 17.59 -8.48
C ALA A 42 20.16 16.39 -9.28
N LYS A 43 19.27 15.76 -10.03
CA LYS A 43 19.61 14.57 -10.82
C LYS A 43 20.68 14.86 -11.86
N LYS A 44 20.64 16.01 -12.55
CA LYS A 44 21.63 16.41 -13.58
C LYS A 44 22.77 17.27 -13.03
N GLY A 45 22.97 17.26 -11.72
CA GLY A 45 24.09 17.92 -11.06
C GLY A 45 23.81 19.37 -10.66
N VAL A 46 24.82 19.98 -10.05
CA VAL A 46 24.76 21.33 -9.47
C VAL A 46 25.89 22.18 -10.08
N ASP A 47 25.58 23.38 -10.54
CA ASP A 47 26.54 24.42 -10.90
C ASP A 47 26.25 25.66 -10.03
N ALA A 48 27.15 25.96 -9.09
CA ALA A 48 26.98 27.07 -8.17
C ALA A 48 28.24 27.94 -8.07
N ALA A 49 28.07 29.24 -7.87
CA ALA A 49 29.17 30.13 -7.56
C ALA A 49 29.74 29.81 -6.16
N GLN A 50 28.90 29.89 -5.14
CA GLN A 50 29.30 29.69 -3.76
C GLN A 50 28.34 28.77 -3.00
N ILE A 51 28.89 27.86 -2.19
CA ILE A 51 28.12 26.92 -1.37
C ILE A 51 28.60 27.01 0.08
N GLY A 52 27.74 27.55 0.93
CA GLY A 52 27.98 27.84 2.32
C GLY A 52 28.61 29.22 2.55
N SER A 53 28.86 29.48 3.83
CA SER A 53 29.61 30.62 4.38
C SER A 53 30.21 30.22 5.73
N ASN A 54 31.04 31.08 6.31
CA ASN A 54 31.61 30.85 7.66
C ASN A 54 30.53 30.87 8.76
N GLU A 55 29.44 31.61 8.55
CA GLU A 55 28.40 31.85 9.56
C GLU A 55 27.20 30.91 9.39
N SER A 56 27.06 30.28 8.22
CA SER A 56 25.96 29.35 7.94
C SER A 56 26.26 27.92 8.37
N LYS A 57 25.22 27.19 8.75
CA LYS A 57 25.29 25.73 8.85
C LYS A 57 25.67 25.09 7.50
N PRO A 58 26.34 23.92 7.50
CA PRO A 58 26.78 23.27 6.27
C PRO A 58 25.62 22.88 5.36
N CYS A 59 25.83 22.98 4.05
CA CYS A 59 24.86 22.56 3.05
C CYS A 59 24.93 21.05 2.81
N ARG A 60 23.84 20.47 2.29
CA ARG A 60 23.77 19.07 1.85
C ARG A 60 23.35 19.01 0.39
N LEU A 61 24.19 18.40 -0.44
CA LEU A 61 23.95 18.23 -1.86
C LEU A 61 23.78 16.75 -2.18
N GLN A 62 22.78 16.42 -2.97
CA GLN A 62 22.59 15.10 -3.55
C GLN A 62 22.55 15.26 -5.08
N VAL A 63 23.39 14.52 -5.79
CA VAL A 63 23.53 14.64 -7.25
C VAL A 63 23.49 13.29 -7.92
N GLY A 64 23.07 13.25 -9.18
CA GLY A 64 23.07 12.02 -9.98
C GLY A 64 21.95 11.03 -9.69
N ILE A 65 21.06 11.33 -8.73
CA ILE A 65 19.90 10.52 -8.37
C ILE A 65 18.65 11.39 -8.41
N ASP A 66 17.54 10.85 -8.88
CA ASP A 66 16.24 11.49 -8.81
C ASP A 66 15.59 11.24 -7.44
N GLU A 67 15.85 12.14 -6.48
CA GLU A 67 15.26 12.01 -5.14
C GLU A 67 13.74 12.20 -5.12
N GLY A 68 13.20 13.01 -6.05
CA GLY A 68 11.76 13.22 -6.18
C GLY A 68 11.06 11.91 -6.52
N ALA A 69 11.53 11.24 -7.58
CA ALA A 69 11.04 9.94 -7.98
C ALA A 69 11.16 8.89 -6.85
N LEU A 70 12.32 8.79 -6.19
CA LEU A 70 12.52 7.84 -5.08
C LEU A 70 11.58 8.11 -3.89
N THR A 71 11.28 9.38 -3.61
CA THR A 71 10.37 9.73 -2.52
C THR A 71 8.94 9.34 -2.86
N GLN A 72 8.51 9.63 -4.09
CA GLN A 72 7.18 9.25 -4.59
C GLN A 72 6.99 7.73 -4.60
N ILE A 73 7.97 6.97 -5.12
CA ILE A 73 7.92 5.50 -5.10
C ILE A 73 7.73 4.97 -3.67
N ARG A 74 8.49 5.47 -2.70
CA ARG A 74 8.34 5.06 -1.29
C ARG A 74 6.96 5.36 -0.72
N GLU A 75 6.37 6.49 -1.08
CA GLU A 75 5.00 6.84 -0.63
C GLU A 75 3.97 5.88 -1.22
N LEU A 76 4.11 5.53 -2.50
CA LEU A 76 3.26 4.55 -3.17
C LEU A 76 3.43 3.15 -2.58
N GLU A 77 4.66 2.69 -2.34
CA GLU A 77 4.95 1.42 -1.67
C GLU A 77 4.34 1.35 -0.26
N GLN A 78 4.41 2.45 0.51
CA GLN A 78 3.79 2.53 1.83
C GLN A 78 2.26 2.45 1.75
N ARG A 79 1.64 3.10 0.76
CA ARG A 79 0.20 3.00 0.51
C ARG A 79 -0.18 1.57 0.15
N LYS A 80 0.55 0.94 -0.78
CA LYS A 80 0.38 -0.46 -1.17
C LYS A 80 0.45 -1.40 0.03
N LYS A 81 1.46 -1.23 0.90
CA LYS A 81 1.59 -2.03 2.12
C LYS A 81 0.36 -1.91 3.02
N LYS A 82 -0.14 -0.69 3.25
CA LYS A 82 -1.36 -0.47 4.06
C LYS A 82 -2.59 -1.11 3.43
N ASN A 83 -2.70 -1.08 2.10
CA ASN A 83 -3.78 -1.73 1.37
C ASN A 83 -3.72 -3.25 1.50
N LEU A 84 -2.54 -3.86 1.33
CA LEU A 84 -2.34 -5.30 1.55
C LEU A 84 -2.74 -5.72 2.98
N GLU A 85 -2.35 -4.95 4.00
CA GLU A 85 -2.72 -5.23 5.39
C GLU A 85 -4.25 -5.16 5.62
N LYS A 86 -4.95 -4.23 4.97
CA LYS A 86 -6.42 -4.12 5.04
C LYS A 86 -7.11 -5.24 4.28
N ARG A 87 -6.64 -5.54 3.07
CA ARG A 87 -7.10 -6.64 2.22
C ARG A 87 -7.02 -7.98 2.96
N ASP A 88 -5.90 -8.25 3.62
CA ASP A 88 -5.74 -9.46 4.44
C ASP A 88 -6.67 -9.50 5.67
N LYS A 89 -7.06 -8.33 6.22
CA LYS A 89 -8.06 -8.27 7.30
C LYS A 89 -9.46 -8.58 6.78
N TYR A 90 -9.83 -8.07 5.61
CA TYR A 90 -11.13 -8.37 5.00
C TYR A 90 -11.24 -9.84 4.61
N MET A 91 -10.22 -10.40 3.95
CA MET A 91 -10.21 -11.82 3.59
C MET A 91 -10.27 -12.75 4.81
N ARG A 92 -9.54 -12.43 5.89
CA ARG A 92 -9.65 -13.20 7.15
C ARG A 92 -11.03 -13.10 7.79
N ALA A 93 -11.67 -11.93 7.73
CA ALA A 93 -13.02 -11.76 8.25
C ALA A 93 -14.06 -12.51 7.41
N ALA A 94 -13.94 -12.47 6.08
CA ALA A 94 -14.77 -13.25 5.16
C ALA A 94 -14.61 -14.75 5.40
N GLY A 95 -13.38 -15.26 5.51
CA GLY A 95 -13.12 -16.67 5.81
C GLY A 95 -13.78 -17.15 7.11
N LYS A 96 -13.66 -16.38 8.20
CA LYS A 96 -14.34 -16.72 9.47
C LYS A 96 -15.87 -16.74 9.36
N LEU A 97 -16.43 -15.82 8.58
CA LEU A 97 -17.87 -15.77 8.34
C LEU A 97 -18.32 -16.95 7.47
N GLN A 98 -17.54 -17.32 6.47
CA GLN A 98 -17.76 -18.50 5.63
C GLN A 98 -17.73 -19.80 6.44
N ASP A 99 -16.75 -19.94 7.34
CA ASP A 99 -16.65 -21.09 8.25
C ASP A 99 -17.88 -21.19 9.15
N PHE A 100 -18.33 -20.05 9.69
CA PHE A 100 -19.52 -20.00 10.54
C PHE A 100 -20.80 -20.34 9.75
N ALA A 101 -20.97 -19.82 8.54
CA ALA A 101 -22.09 -20.18 7.66
C ALA A 101 -22.08 -21.67 7.30
N SER A 102 -20.89 -22.24 7.07
CA SER A 102 -20.73 -23.66 6.76
C SER A 102 -21.07 -24.55 7.96
N ALA A 103 -20.74 -24.11 9.18
CA ALA A 103 -21.06 -24.81 10.41
C ALA A 103 -22.58 -24.86 10.71
N MET A 104 -23.39 -23.98 10.10
CA MET A 104 -24.85 -23.99 10.22
C MET A 104 -25.54 -25.01 9.30
N LEU A 105 -24.88 -25.44 8.22
CA LEU A 105 -25.48 -26.33 7.21
C LEU A 105 -26.02 -27.65 7.79
N PRO A 106 -25.35 -28.34 8.73
CA PRO A 106 -25.88 -29.57 9.32
C PRO A 106 -27.21 -29.32 10.04
N GLU A 107 -27.29 -28.26 10.85
CA GLU A 107 -28.50 -27.92 11.61
C GLU A 107 -29.66 -27.53 10.69
N ILE A 108 -29.38 -26.72 9.65
CA ILE A 108 -30.36 -26.37 8.61
C ILE A 108 -30.89 -27.65 7.93
N THR A 109 -30.00 -28.58 7.59
CA THR A 109 -30.35 -29.85 6.94
C THR A 109 -31.20 -30.73 7.84
N GLU A 110 -30.85 -30.84 9.13
CA GLU A 110 -31.63 -31.61 10.10
C GLU A 110 -33.04 -31.03 10.29
N LEU A 111 -33.14 -29.71 10.46
CA LEU A 111 -34.43 -29.03 10.65
C LEU A 111 -35.33 -29.16 9.40
N ALA A 112 -34.76 -29.05 8.21
CA ALA A 112 -35.47 -29.29 6.95
C ALA A 112 -36.00 -30.73 6.88
N GLN A 113 -35.19 -31.73 7.24
CA GLN A 113 -35.63 -33.13 7.28
C GLN A 113 -36.75 -33.36 8.31
N VAL A 114 -36.67 -32.73 9.49
CA VAL A 114 -37.73 -32.80 10.51
C VAL A 114 -39.03 -32.20 9.98
N GLN A 115 -38.95 -31.06 9.32
CA GLN A 115 -40.11 -30.41 8.70
C GLN A 115 -40.73 -31.29 7.61
N ASP A 116 -39.93 -31.80 6.67
CA ASP A 116 -40.40 -32.61 5.54
C ASP A 116 -41.03 -33.93 6.00
N ARG A 117 -40.30 -34.69 6.84
CA ARG A 117 -40.79 -35.97 7.38
C ARG A 117 -41.99 -35.78 8.28
N GLY A 118 -41.98 -34.75 9.12
CA GLY A 118 -43.12 -34.40 9.97
C GLY A 118 -44.35 -34.09 9.13
N THR A 119 -44.21 -33.29 8.07
CA THR A 119 -45.32 -32.92 7.19
C THR A 119 -45.91 -34.12 6.45
N LEU A 120 -45.07 -35.03 5.96
CA LEU A 120 -45.51 -36.30 5.36
C LEU A 120 -46.25 -37.16 6.38
N ARG A 121 -45.67 -37.36 7.57
CA ARG A 121 -46.27 -38.20 8.61
C ARG A 121 -47.59 -37.63 9.12
N ARG A 122 -47.72 -36.30 9.23
CA ARG A 122 -48.97 -35.63 9.60
C ARG A 122 -50.07 -35.96 8.59
N LYS A 123 -49.78 -35.86 7.29
CA LYS A 123 -50.74 -36.22 6.22
C LYS A 123 -51.19 -37.68 6.31
N GLU A 124 -50.26 -38.61 6.53
CA GLU A 124 -50.60 -40.03 6.71
C GLU A 124 -51.54 -40.27 7.91
N LEU A 125 -51.29 -39.59 9.04
CA LEU A 125 -52.12 -39.68 10.24
C LEU A 125 -53.50 -39.05 10.03
N GLU A 126 -53.58 -37.92 9.33
CA GLU A 126 -54.84 -37.27 8.93
C GLU A 126 -55.68 -38.18 8.02
N GLU A 127 -55.05 -38.85 7.04
CA GLU A 127 -55.71 -39.83 6.16
C GLU A 127 -56.25 -41.04 6.95
N THR A 128 -55.53 -41.47 7.99
CA THR A 128 -55.95 -42.59 8.87
C THR A 128 -57.05 -42.17 9.86
N LEU A 129 -57.07 -40.90 10.26
CA LEU A 129 -58.06 -40.33 11.19
C LEU A 129 -59.46 -40.25 10.55
N ALA A 130 -59.56 -39.97 9.26
CA ALA A 130 -60.83 -39.80 8.53
C ALA A 130 -61.77 -41.02 8.61
N PRO A 131 -61.34 -42.27 8.31
CA PRO A 131 -62.21 -43.46 8.45
C PRO A 131 -62.51 -43.81 9.91
N GLY A 132 -61.56 -43.64 10.84
CA GLY A 132 -61.77 -43.90 12.28
C GLY A 132 -62.84 -42.99 12.92
N GLN A 133 -62.98 -41.76 12.41
CA GLN A 133 -64.06 -40.84 12.79
C GLN A 133 -65.42 -41.27 12.24
N ALA A 134 -65.46 -41.77 10.99
CA ALA A 134 -66.68 -42.27 10.36
C ALA A 134 -67.22 -43.53 11.06
N GLU A 135 -66.34 -44.37 11.62
CA GLU A 135 -66.69 -45.61 12.33
C GLU A 135 -66.99 -45.42 13.84
N GLY A 136 -66.89 -44.19 14.37
CA GLY A 136 -67.26 -43.89 15.76
C GLY A 136 -66.26 -44.35 16.83
N ARG A 137 -65.01 -44.67 16.46
CA ARG A 137 -63.96 -45.11 17.39
C ARG A 137 -63.35 -43.93 18.17
N LYS A 138 -64.10 -43.42 19.15
CA LYS A 138 -63.79 -42.17 19.88
C LYS A 138 -62.42 -42.16 20.59
N GLU A 139 -61.96 -43.28 21.13
CA GLU A 139 -60.74 -43.34 21.93
C GLU A 139 -59.47 -43.39 21.06
N GLU A 140 -59.50 -44.15 19.96
CA GLU A 140 -58.42 -44.21 18.96
C GLU A 140 -58.27 -42.88 18.21
N THR A 141 -59.39 -42.27 17.83
CA THR A 141 -59.40 -40.95 17.17
C THR A 141 -58.91 -39.83 18.08
N ALA A 142 -59.16 -39.89 19.39
CA ALA A 142 -58.62 -38.93 20.35
C ALA A 142 -57.09 -39.04 20.48
N LYS A 143 -56.54 -40.27 20.52
CA LYS A 143 -55.09 -40.50 20.55
C LYS A 143 -54.39 -40.00 19.29
N LEU A 144 -54.95 -40.30 18.11
CA LEU A 144 -54.42 -39.83 16.83
C LEU A 144 -54.41 -38.30 16.73
N ARG A 145 -55.45 -37.62 17.25
CA ARG A 145 -55.49 -36.14 17.29
C ARG A 145 -54.37 -35.56 18.15
N LEU A 146 -54.14 -36.11 19.34
CA LEU A 146 -53.04 -35.67 20.20
C LEU A 146 -51.67 -35.89 19.55
N GLU A 147 -51.51 -36.99 18.80
CA GLU A 147 -50.27 -37.26 18.05
C GLU A 147 -50.07 -36.27 16.89
N ILE A 148 -51.14 -35.96 16.15
CA ILE A 148 -51.12 -34.94 15.09
C ILE A 148 -50.75 -33.56 15.66
N GLU A 149 -51.36 -33.16 16.77
CA GLU A 149 -51.12 -31.86 17.41
C GLU A 149 -49.68 -31.73 17.91
N ALA A 150 -49.15 -32.78 18.57
CA ALA A 150 -47.76 -32.82 19.01
C ALA A 150 -46.76 -32.82 17.83
N LEU A 151 -47.11 -33.46 16.71
CA LEU A 151 -46.30 -33.44 15.50
C LEU A 151 -46.32 -32.07 14.83
N GLU A 152 -47.48 -31.40 14.81
CA GLU A 152 -47.64 -30.06 14.27
C GLU A 152 -46.83 -29.02 15.03
N GLU A 153 -46.82 -29.09 16.36
CA GLU A 153 -45.97 -28.23 17.20
C GLU A 153 -44.48 -28.42 16.86
N LYS A 154 -44.03 -29.66 16.65
CA LYS A 154 -42.65 -29.96 16.24
C LYS A 154 -42.32 -29.41 14.85
N ILE A 155 -43.23 -29.56 13.88
CA ILE A 155 -43.06 -29.05 12.51
C ILE A 155 -42.94 -27.52 12.54
N GLN A 156 -43.84 -26.84 13.26
CA GLN A 156 -43.84 -25.39 13.37
C GLN A 156 -42.59 -24.86 14.08
N GLY A 157 -42.16 -25.52 15.16
CA GLY A 157 -40.93 -25.19 15.85
C GLY A 157 -39.69 -25.35 14.96
N ALA A 158 -39.62 -26.44 14.19
CA ALA A 158 -38.53 -26.68 13.24
C ALA A 158 -38.53 -25.63 12.11
N ALA A 159 -39.69 -25.33 11.52
CA ALA A 159 -39.85 -24.34 10.46
C ALA A 159 -39.41 -22.94 10.92
N ALA A 160 -39.86 -22.50 12.09
CA ALA A 160 -39.50 -21.18 12.63
C ALA A 160 -38.01 -21.05 12.97
N ARG A 161 -37.36 -22.15 13.36
CA ARG A 161 -35.90 -22.17 13.59
C ARG A 161 -35.13 -22.21 12.28
N LEU A 162 -35.59 -22.99 11.31
CA LEU A 162 -35.02 -23.08 9.97
C LEU A 162 -35.01 -21.71 9.28
N GLU A 163 -36.15 -21.00 9.28
CA GLU A 163 -36.27 -19.66 8.71
C GLU A 163 -35.24 -18.68 9.29
N LYS A 164 -35.10 -18.66 10.63
CA LYS A 164 -34.10 -17.79 11.29
C LYS A 164 -32.66 -18.12 10.92
N LEU A 165 -32.33 -19.40 10.76
CA LEU A 165 -30.99 -19.83 10.38
C LEU A 165 -30.68 -19.51 8.91
N MET A 166 -31.66 -19.69 8.01
CA MET A 166 -31.52 -19.33 6.60
C MET A 166 -31.35 -17.81 6.44
N ASP A 167 -32.18 -17.01 7.11
CA ASP A 167 -32.06 -15.55 7.12
C ASP A 167 -30.67 -15.09 7.62
N LEU A 168 -30.15 -15.75 8.65
CA LEU A 168 -28.83 -15.46 9.19
C LEU A 168 -27.73 -15.88 8.21
N GLN A 169 -27.85 -17.05 7.58
CA GLN A 169 -26.93 -17.52 6.56
C GLN A 169 -26.86 -16.54 5.38
N ASP A 170 -28.00 -16.11 4.85
CA ASP A 170 -28.08 -15.15 3.73
C ASP A 170 -27.39 -13.82 4.07
N ARG A 171 -27.62 -13.30 5.28
CA ARG A 171 -26.95 -12.08 5.75
C ARG A 171 -25.43 -12.25 5.87
N ILE A 172 -24.98 -13.44 6.26
CA ILE A 172 -23.56 -13.74 6.37
C ILE A 172 -22.93 -13.83 4.97
N VAL A 173 -23.57 -14.53 4.03
CA VAL A 173 -23.12 -14.62 2.64
C VAL A 173 -23.00 -13.22 2.02
N ALA A 174 -24.03 -12.38 2.13
CA ALA A 174 -24.00 -11.01 1.62
C ALA A 174 -22.85 -10.18 2.25
N LYS A 175 -22.54 -10.41 3.53
CA LYS A 175 -21.43 -9.74 4.21
C LYS A 175 -20.06 -10.27 3.76
N CYS A 176 -19.93 -11.57 3.48
CA CYS A 176 -18.73 -12.15 2.87
C CYS A 176 -18.47 -11.50 1.51
N GLU A 177 -19.46 -11.49 0.62
CA GLU A 177 -19.36 -10.88 -0.70
C GLU A 177 -18.95 -9.40 -0.62
N ALA A 178 -19.54 -8.64 0.31
CA ALA A 178 -19.16 -7.23 0.51
C ALA A 178 -17.70 -7.06 0.99
N LEU A 179 -17.18 -7.98 1.80
CA LEU A 179 -15.79 -7.96 2.26
C LEU A 179 -14.82 -8.37 1.14
N GLU A 180 -15.19 -9.38 0.34
CA GLU A 180 -14.42 -9.85 -0.80
C GLU A 180 -14.36 -8.80 -1.91
N ASN A 181 -15.47 -8.11 -2.19
CA ASN A 181 -15.50 -6.99 -3.13
C ASN A 181 -14.55 -5.87 -2.68
N ARG A 182 -14.56 -5.51 -1.39
CA ARG A 182 -13.60 -4.52 -0.85
C ARG A 182 -12.16 -5.01 -0.93
N ALA A 183 -11.91 -6.31 -0.79
CA ALA A 183 -10.58 -6.87 -0.98
C ALA A 183 -10.15 -6.76 -2.45
N GLY A 184 -11.04 -7.08 -3.39
CA GLY A 184 -10.81 -6.94 -4.83
C GLY A 184 -10.56 -5.50 -5.28
N GLU A 185 -11.30 -4.53 -4.73
CA GLU A 185 -11.04 -3.09 -4.95
C GLU A 185 -9.61 -2.69 -4.51
N MET A 186 -9.15 -3.20 -3.36
CA MET A 186 -7.79 -2.95 -2.88
C MET A 186 -6.73 -3.61 -3.76
N ASP A 187 -7.01 -4.81 -4.29
CA ASP A 187 -6.09 -5.49 -5.22
C ASP A 187 -5.98 -4.72 -6.55
N ALA A 188 -7.10 -4.22 -7.08
CA ALA A 188 -7.10 -3.35 -8.27
C ALA A 188 -6.35 -2.03 -8.02
N GLU A 189 -6.55 -1.39 -6.86
CA GLU A 189 -5.79 -0.20 -6.48
C GLU A 189 -4.29 -0.50 -6.37
N ASN A 190 -3.90 -1.64 -5.79
CA ASN A 190 -2.51 -2.05 -5.69
C ASN A 190 -1.86 -2.28 -7.07
N GLN A 191 -2.62 -2.84 -8.03
CA GLN A 191 -2.14 -3.00 -9.39
C GLN A 191 -1.89 -1.63 -10.06
N ALA A 192 -2.82 -0.68 -9.91
CA ALA A 192 -2.63 0.67 -10.42
C ALA A 192 -1.41 1.36 -9.77
N LEU A 193 -1.19 1.16 -8.47
CA LEU A 193 0.00 1.67 -7.78
C LEU A 193 1.30 1.04 -8.32
N ASP A 194 1.29 -0.23 -8.72
CA ASP A 194 2.44 -0.88 -9.34
C ASP A 194 2.75 -0.28 -10.72
N GLU A 195 1.73 -0.06 -11.55
CA GLU A 195 1.87 0.60 -12.84
C GLU A 195 2.43 2.03 -12.69
N ASP A 196 1.95 2.79 -11.69
CA ASP A 196 2.48 4.13 -11.38
C ASP A 196 3.95 4.08 -10.94
N ILE A 197 4.33 3.12 -10.10
CA ILE A 197 5.72 2.93 -9.65
C ILE A 197 6.62 2.63 -10.86
N GLU A 198 6.22 1.68 -11.69
CA GLU A 198 6.96 1.32 -12.91
C GLU A 198 7.12 2.51 -13.85
N GLY A 199 6.05 3.29 -14.04
CA GLY A 199 6.08 4.51 -14.87
C GLY A 199 7.05 5.57 -14.32
N ILE A 200 7.08 5.78 -13.00
CA ILE A 200 8.04 6.70 -12.36
C ILE A 200 9.47 6.19 -12.50
N GLU A 201 9.70 4.88 -12.32
CA GLU A 201 11.02 4.28 -12.51
C GLU A 201 11.52 4.42 -13.95
N GLU A 202 10.67 4.13 -14.93
CA GLU A 202 11.00 4.25 -16.35
C GLU A 202 11.31 5.70 -16.73
N TRP A 203 10.45 6.63 -16.33
CA TRP A 203 10.68 8.06 -16.55
C TRP A 203 11.98 8.52 -15.88
N SER A 204 12.26 8.06 -14.67
CA SER A 204 13.50 8.36 -13.96
C SER A 204 14.73 7.76 -14.65
N ARG A 205 14.64 6.55 -15.22
CA ARG A 205 15.74 5.94 -15.98
C ARG A 205 15.95 6.56 -17.37
N SER A 206 14.91 7.18 -17.96
CA SER A 206 14.96 7.78 -19.29
C SER A 206 15.96 8.93 -19.45
N SER A 207 16.35 9.58 -18.34
CA SER A 207 17.35 10.65 -18.33
C SER A 207 18.56 10.27 -17.49
N VAL A 208 19.75 10.39 -18.08
CA VAL A 208 21.01 10.10 -17.41
C VAL A 208 21.26 11.14 -16.31
N GLY A 209 21.42 10.66 -15.08
CA GLY A 209 21.85 11.50 -13.97
C GLY A 209 23.33 11.88 -14.08
N ALA A 210 23.68 13.07 -13.60
CA ALA A 210 25.06 13.53 -13.48
C ALA A 210 25.41 13.73 -12.01
N ALA A 211 26.24 12.83 -11.47
CA ALA A 211 26.77 12.92 -10.11
C ALA A 211 27.90 13.94 -10.03
N LEU A 212 27.59 15.21 -10.32
CA LEU A 212 28.54 16.29 -10.55
C LEU A 212 28.12 17.57 -9.82
N VAL A 213 29.06 18.17 -9.08
CA VAL A 213 28.95 19.51 -8.49
C VAL A 213 30.10 20.36 -9.01
N LYS A 214 29.77 21.46 -9.70
CA LYS A 214 30.72 22.49 -10.12
C LYS A 214 30.59 23.69 -9.19
N VAL A 215 31.73 24.15 -8.67
CA VAL A 215 31.82 25.30 -7.77
C VAL A 215 32.79 26.31 -8.37
N ARG A 216 32.27 27.49 -8.74
CA ARG A 216 33.04 28.53 -9.45
C ARG A 216 33.78 29.51 -8.55
N ARG A 217 33.44 29.57 -7.26
CA ARG A 217 34.14 30.38 -6.27
C ARG A 217 34.58 29.50 -5.13
N LYS A 218 33.71 29.28 -4.15
CA LYS A 218 34.08 28.63 -2.90
C LYS A 218 32.98 27.70 -2.39
N ILE A 219 33.40 26.52 -1.94
CA ILE A 219 32.57 25.62 -1.15
C ILE A 219 33.17 25.51 0.24
N PHE A 220 32.36 25.76 1.26
CA PHE A 220 32.79 25.82 2.65
C PHE A 220 32.90 24.41 3.27
N PRO A 221 33.77 24.24 4.29
CA PRO A 221 33.98 22.96 4.95
C PRO A 221 32.68 22.43 5.57
N ASN A 222 32.69 21.13 5.88
CA ASN A 222 31.57 20.33 6.38
C ASN A 222 30.37 20.20 5.42
N THR A 223 30.41 20.82 4.25
CA THR A 223 29.42 20.56 3.19
C THR A 223 29.48 19.10 2.77
N GLU A 224 28.32 18.47 2.68
CA GLU A 224 28.17 17.08 2.28
C GLU A 224 27.70 16.99 0.83
N ILE A 225 28.35 16.15 0.04
CA ILE A 225 27.92 15.82 -1.32
C ILE A 225 27.75 14.31 -1.43
N LYS A 226 26.53 13.89 -1.77
CA LYS A 226 26.13 12.51 -1.95
C LYS A 226 25.87 12.23 -3.44
N GLY A 227 26.53 11.22 -3.98
CA GLY A 227 26.24 10.65 -5.30
C GLY A 227 25.46 9.32 -5.19
N PRO A 228 25.18 8.67 -6.32
CA PRO A 228 24.64 7.30 -6.39
C PRO A 228 25.34 6.27 -5.50
N HIS A 229 26.68 6.27 -5.46
CA HIS A 229 27.46 5.21 -4.82
C HIS A 229 28.35 5.69 -3.67
N GLY A 230 28.38 6.99 -3.39
CA GLY A 230 29.38 7.58 -2.53
C GLY A 230 28.93 8.85 -1.84
N LEU A 231 29.63 9.18 -0.76
CA LEU A 231 29.43 10.39 0.03
C LEU A 231 30.80 11.02 0.29
N VAL A 232 30.91 12.33 0.12
CA VAL A 232 32.06 13.10 0.57
C VAL A 232 31.61 14.24 1.46
N ARG A 233 32.23 14.36 2.64
CA ARG A 233 32.13 15.55 3.49
C ARG A 233 33.45 16.30 3.40
N LEU A 234 33.41 17.55 2.97
CA LEU A 234 34.61 18.35 2.80
C LEU A 234 35.21 18.73 4.16
N ARG A 235 36.47 18.39 4.42
CA ARG A 235 37.15 18.77 5.68
C ARG A 235 37.65 20.20 5.65
N VAL A 236 38.06 20.67 4.48
CA VAL A 236 38.59 22.01 4.23
C VAL A 236 37.83 22.61 3.06
N GLY A 237 37.59 23.92 3.11
CA GLY A 237 36.97 24.63 2.00
C GLY A 237 37.79 24.48 0.72
N GLN A 238 37.10 24.39 -0.42
CA GLN A 238 37.71 24.27 -1.73
C GLN A 238 37.29 25.46 -2.59
N GLU A 239 38.17 25.88 -3.49
CA GLU A 239 37.92 26.97 -4.42
C GLU A 239 38.07 26.46 -5.85
N ASN A 240 37.27 27.00 -6.77
CA ASN A 240 37.30 26.64 -8.20
C ASN A 240 37.39 25.13 -8.41
N CYS A 241 36.40 24.37 -7.91
CA CYS A 241 36.49 22.93 -7.85
C CYS A 241 35.32 22.23 -8.54
N MET A 242 35.60 21.02 -8.99
CA MET A 242 34.65 20.08 -9.53
C MET A 242 34.66 18.83 -8.66
N ILE A 243 33.48 18.43 -8.17
CA ILE A 243 33.31 17.27 -7.32
C ILE A 243 32.42 16.28 -8.05
N GLN A 244 32.95 15.10 -8.33
CA GLN A 244 32.27 14.11 -9.16
C GLN A 244 32.51 12.69 -8.68
N GLU A 245 31.51 11.85 -8.85
CA GLU A 245 31.65 10.40 -8.62
C GLU A 245 32.35 9.76 -9.82
N LYS A 246 33.48 9.09 -9.57
CA LYS A 246 34.25 8.38 -10.60
C LYS A 246 34.49 6.93 -10.22
N ARG A 247 34.37 6.06 -11.21
CA ARG A 247 34.79 4.66 -11.10
C ARG A 247 36.32 4.60 -11.08
N VAL A 248 36.89 3.99 -10.05
CA VAL A 248 38.33 3.80 -9.88
C VAL A 248 38.62 2.32 -10.01
N ALA A 249 39.53 1.94 -10.93
CA ALA A 249 39.99 0.56 -11.02
C ALA A 249 40.66 0.15 -9.71
N GLY A 250 40.28 -1.02 -9.18
CA GLY A 250 41.01 -1.66 -8.08
C GLY A 250 42.35 -2.24 -8.57
N PRO A 251 43.22 -2.68 -7.65
CA PRO A 251 44.33 -3.59 -8.00
C PRO A 251 43.80 -4.81 -8.78
N GLU A 252 44.65 -5.47 -9.58
CA GLU A 252 44.30 -6.77 -10.18
C GLU A 252 43.71 -7.69 -9.09
N ASP A 253 42.50 -8.21 -9.33
CA ASP A 253 41.63 -8.99 -8.40
C ASP A 253 40.63 -8.23 -7.50
N GLN A 254 40.44 -6.91 -7.63
CA GLN A 254 39.35 -6.19 -6.93
C GLN A 254 38.35 -5.54 -7.88
N GLU A 255 37.06 -5.65 -7.52
CA GLU A 255 36.00 -4.93 -8.22
C GLU A 255 36.25 -3.41 -8.19
N PRO A 256 35.98 -2.71 -9.29
CA PRO A 256 36.19 -1.27 -9.37
C PRO A 256 35.32 -0.54 -8.34
N ALA A 257 35.95 0.33 -7.55
CA ALA A 257 35.27 1.10 -6.50
C ALA A 257 34.84 2.49 -7.03
N TRP A 258 33.64 2.92 -6.68
CA TRP A 258 33.20 4.30 -6.92
C TRP A 258 33.73 5.22 -5.81
N LYS A 259 34.36 6.33 -6.21
CA LYS A 259 34.86 7.32 -5.26
C LYS A 259 34.51 8.74 -5.72
N MET A 260 34.08 9.56 -4.77
CA MET A 260 33.92 11.00 -4.96
C MET A 260 35.32 11.64 -5.06
N ARG A 261 35.61 12.26 -6.21
CA ARG A 261 36.87 12.97 -6.45
C ARG A 261 36.64 14.46 -6.54
N VAL A 262 37.47 15.22 -5.83
CA VAL A 262 37.59 16.66 -5.96
C VAL A 262 38.74 16.94 -6.93
N SER A 263 38.49 17.76 -7.95
CA SER A 263 39.49 18.22 -8.91
C SER A 263 39.36 19.72 -9.12
N GLY A 264 40.43 20.38 -9.58
CA GLY A 264 40.36 21.77 -10.02
C GLY A 264 39.38 21.93 -11.18
N LEU A 265 38.65 23.04 -11.19
CA LEU A 265 37.84 23.49 -12.30
C LEU A 265 38.77 24.25 -13.25
N ASN A 266 39.25 23.58 -14.30
CA ASN A 266 39.95 24.27 -15.38
C ASN A 266 38.88 25.05 -16.16
N ILE A 267 38.95 26.37 -16.09
CA ILE A 267 38.09 27.33 -16.81
C ILE A 267 38.80 27.70 -18.11
#